data_AF-A0A7S2YFM6-F1
#
_entry.id   AF-A0A7S2YFM6-F1
#
_cell.length_a   1.000
_cell.length_b   1.000
_cell.length_c   1.000
_cell.angle_alpha   90.00
_cell.angle_beta   90.00
_cell.angle_gamma   90.00
#
_symmetry.space_group_name_H-M   'P 1'
#
loop_
_entity.id
_entity.type
_entity.pdbx_description
1 polymer ?
#
loop_
_entity_poly.entity_id
_entity_poly.type
_entity_poly.pdbx_seq_one_letter_code
_entity_poly.pdbx_strand_id
1 'polypeptide(L)'
;DIEHALQVANVIPLRLQTHFDLHGHERRSMDGAQQSNPRAAASSANSIRNMYRDSMEIKMMHQSPPVLVIENFLTPQECQEIEAVAMAAENGHDGGSGAVQVESATFAMSQSTRTSTSWFAHFYQVPQLVAKIHYLLGIPLEHMEEPQIVRYKTGQEFSWHYDEVPAAQLANGGQRVATILVYLNTVEEGGGTVFRDLRAPTKSEFAAPAAGCDDFEEECTFDNVITGPRASSTGSSTNNDQDQDFLTVQPKQGRACIFFPALADGKPDDRTLHKGEVVAENQEKRIVQMWIHENPYAPVLPPGNSQMAARELVGEMGHELGFV
;
A
#
# COMPACT_ATOMS: atom_id res chain seq x y z
N ASP A 1 6.50 -14.40 5.77
CA ASP A 1 7.49 -13.35 5.44
C ASP A 1 7.08 -12.67 4.15
N ILE A 2 7.22 -11.33 4.06
CA ILE A 2 6.93 -10.50 2.88
C ILE A 2 7.58 -11.08 1.64
N GLU A 3 8.81 -11.54 1.77
CA GLU A 3 9.59 -12.12 0.67
C GLU A 3 8.85 -13.31 0.04
N HIS A 4 8.23 -14.16 0.84
CA HIS A 4 7.44 -15.30 0.34
C HIS A 4 6.13 -14.84 -0.31
N ALA A 5 5.44 -13.85 0.25
CA ALA A 5 4.20 -13.31 -0.32
C ALA A 5 4.43 -12.61 -1.66
N LEU A 6 5.54 -11.86 -1.79
CA LEU A 6 5.92 -11.19 -3.03
C LEU A 6 6.54 -12.16 -4.06
N GLN A 7 7.25 -13.21 -3.61
CA GLN A 7 7.68 -14.32 -4.48
C GLN A 7 6.50 -15.12 -5.02
N VAL A 8 5.47 -15.39 -4.21
CA VAL A 8 4.22 -16.04 -4.64
C VAL A 8 3.46 -15.17 -5.65
N ALA A 9 3.53 -13.84 -5.52
CA ALA A 9 2.95 -12.92 -6.48
C ALA A 9 3.68 -12.92 -7.84
N ASN A 10 4.91 -13.43 -7.93
CA ASN A 10 5.66 -13.65 -9.18
C ASN A 10 5.80 -12.43 -10.11
N VAL A 11 5.52 -11.22 -9.61
CA VAL A 11 5.35 -10.00 -10.41
C VAL A 11 6.65 -9.19 -10.56
N ILE A 12 7.65 -9.44 -9.72
CA ILE A 12 9.02 -8.88 -9.89
C ILE A 12 10.01 -9.94 -9.41
N PRO A 13 11.09 -10.28 -10.15
CA PRO A 13 12.16 -11.11 -9.62
C PRO A 13 12.86 -10.34 -8.49
N LEU A 14 12.40 -10.53 -7.25
CA LEU A 14 13.09 -10.10 -6.04
C LEU A 14 14.45 -10.81 -5.99
N ARG A 15 15.48 -10.17 -6.55
CA ARG A 15 16.87 -10.51 -6.23
C ARG A 15 17.16 -9.94 -4.85
N LEU A 16 17.05 -10.79 -3.84
CA LEU A 16 17.70 -10.54 -2.57
C LEU A 16 19.20 -10.53 -2.81
N GLN A 17 19.85 -9.37 -2.65
CA GLN A 17 21.28 -9.33 -2.39
C GLN A 17 21.51 -9.90 -0.99
N THR A 18 21.64 -11.22 -0.91
CA THR A 18 22.18 -11.92 0.24
C THR A 18 23.70 -11.74 0.25
N HIS A 19 24.19 -10.61 0.75
CA HIS A 19 25.59 -10.50 1.19
C HIS A 19 25.71 -9.53 2.34
N PHE A 20 25.78 -10.05 3.57
CA PHE A 20 26.62 -9.44 4.59
C PHE A 20 27.34 -10.53 5.37
N ASP A 21 28.63 -10.68 5.03
CA ASP A 21 29.62 -11.50 5.71
C ASP A 21 29.70 -11.10 7.19
N LEU A 22 29.18 -11.97 8.06
CA LEU A 22 29.58 -12.02 9.45
C LEU A 22 30.94 -12.73 9.52
N HIS A 23 32.07 -12.01 9.41
CA HIS A 23 33.34 -12.35 10.08
C HIS A 23 34.35 -11.19 9.96
N GLY A 24 34.16 -10.15 10.77
CA GLY A 24 35.22 -9.18 11.06
C GLY A 24 36.22 -9.75 12.06
N HIS A 25 37.36 -10.25 11.58
CA HIS A 25 38.54 -10.47 12.41
C HIS A 25 39.16 -9.10 12.76
N GLU A 26 39.00 -8.67 14.01
CA GLU A 26 39.66 -7.47 14.53
C GLU A 26 41.19 -7.61 14.46
N ARG A 27 41.86 -6.71 13.73
CA ARG A 27 43.24 -6.32 14.03
C ARG A 27 43.26 -4.87 14.46
N ARG A 28 43.59 -4.66 15.75
CA ARG A 28 43.80 -3.35 16.36
C ARG A 28 45.04 -2.68 15.75
N SER A 29 44.87 -1.44 15.29
CA SER A 29 45.92 -0.43 15.32
C SER A 29 45.35 0.79 16.04
N MET A 30 46.06 1.23 17.08
CA MET A 30 45.74 2.45 17.81
C MET A 30 46.16 3.65 16.96
N ASP A 31 45.25 4.60 16.75
CA ASP A 31 45.60 6.03 16.74
C ASP A 31 44.35 6.85 17.07
N GLY A 32 44.54 7.82 17.96
CA GLY A 32 43.47 8.57 18.62
C GLY A 32 42.94 9.72 17.79
N ALA A 33 41.61 9.75 17.64
CA ALA A 33 40.84 10.97 17.42
C ALA A 33 39.48 10.78 18.12
N GLN A 34 39.00 11.82 18.81
CA GLN A 34 37.66 11.85 19.39
C GLN A 34 36.62 11.69 18.27
N GLN A 35 36.12 10.48 18.07
CA GLN A 35 34.95 10.18 17.25
C GLN A 35 33.75 9.92 18.16
N SER A 36 32.62 10.51 17.79
CA SER A 36 31.29 10.19 18.33
C SER A 36 31.11 8.67 18.37
N ASN A 37 30.59 8.15 19.49
CA ASN A 37 30.56 6.72 19.79
C ASN A 37 29.65 5.95 18.79
N PRO A 38 30.20 5.21 17.80
CA PRO A 38 29.41 4.57 16.75
C PRO A 38 28.56 3.40 17.28
N ARG A 39 28.91 2.89 18.47
CA ARG A 39 28.23 1.77 19.12
C ARG A 39 26.86 2.13 19.70
N ALA A 40 26.66 3.39 20.08
CA ALA A 40 25.37 3.88 20.58
C ALA A 40 24.37 4.09 19.44
N ALA A 41 24.82 4.68 18.31
CA ALA A 41 24.00 4.87 17.12
C ALA A 41 23.52 3.53 16.52
N ALA A 42 24.42 2.55 16.41
CA ALA A 42 24.08 1.20 15.91
C ALA A 42 23.09 0.45 16.83
N SER A 43 23.17 0.66 18.15
CA SER A 43 22.22 0.08 19.12
C SER A 43 20.83 0.69 19.01
N SER A 44 20.74 2.01 18.78
CA SER A 44 19.46 2.71 18.58
C SER A 44 18.82 2.37 17.24
N ALA A 45 19.59 2.31 16.15
CA ALA A 45 19.10 1.93 14.82
C ALA A 45 18.51 0.50 14.80
N ASN A 46 19.18 -0.46 15.46
CA ASN A 46 18.64 -1.81 15.61
C ASN A 46 17.36 -1.87 16.45
N SER A 47 17.24 -1.01 17.48
CA SER A 47 16.02 -0.92 18.29
C SER A 47 14.85 -0.33 17.51
N ILE A 48 15.10 0.68 16.66
CA ILE A 48 14.08 1.32 15.81
C ILE A 48 13.65 0.38 14.68
N ARG A 49 14.61 -0.31 14.05
CA ARG A 49 14.36 -1.35 13.04
C ARG A 49 13.42 -2.43 13.56
N ASN A 50 13.71 -2.97 14.73
CA ASN A 50 12.89 -4.00 15.36
C ASN A 50 11.51 -3.43 15.71
N MET A 51 11.42 -2.20 16.23
CA MET A 51 10.12 -1.57 16.51
C MET A 51 9.23 -1.46 15.26
N TYR A 52 9.75 -1.04 14.10
CA TYR A 52 8.96 -0.94 12.87
C TYR A 52 8.62 -2.30 12.28
N ARG A 53 9.59 -3.22 12.18
CA ARG A 53 9.36 -4.55 11.61
C ARG A 53 8.46 -5.41 12.51
N ASP A 54 8.63 -5.34 13.82
CA ASP A 54 7.89 -6.16 14.79
C ASP A 54 6.46 -5.63 15.02
N SER A 55 6.16 -4.38 14.62
CA SER A 55 4.82 -3.81 14.70
C SER A 55 3.97 -3.99 13.43
N MET A 56 4.59 -4.30 12.30
CA MET A 56 3.87 -4.56 11.05
C MET A 56 3.34 -5.99 11.01
N GLU A 57 2.03 -6.14 10.85
CA GLU A 57 1.37 -7.44 10.72
C GLU A 57 0.91 -7.64 9.28
N ILE A 58 1.18 -8.81 8.70
CA ILE A 58 0.96 -9.06 7.28
C ILE A 58 -0.01 -10.20 7.10
N LYS A 59 -1.09 -9.93 6.39
CA LYS A 59 -2.20 -10.84 6.16
C LYS A 59 -2.35 -11.11 4.67
N MET A 60 -2.28 -12.38 4.30
CA MET A 60 -2.66 -12.84 2.96
C MET A 60 -4.18 -12.92 2.92
N MET A 61 -4.82 -11.97 2.24
CA MET A 61 -6.28 -11.91 2.13
C MET A 61 -6.80 -12.78 0.97
N HIS A 62 -6.00 -12.96 -0.07
CA HIS A 62 -6.34 -13.82 -1.20
C HIS A 62 -5.05 -14.32 -1.84
N GLN A 63 -5.00 -15.58 -2.29
CA GLN A 63 -3.77 -16.17 -2.83
C GLN A 63 -3.62 -15.97 -4.35
N SER A 64 -4.72 -16.00 -5.11
CA SER A 64 -4.66 -15.92 -6.58
C SER A 64 -5.91 -15.28 -7.19
N PRO A 65 -5.89 -13.99 -7.57
CA PRO A 65 -4.76 -13.08 -7.52
C PRO A 65 -4.37 -12.72 -6.07
N PRO A 66 -3.10 -12.43 -5.78
CA PRO A 66 -2.69 -12.06 -4.44
C PRO A 66 -3.32 -10.74 -3.99
N VAL A 67 -3.86 -10.72 -2.77
CA VAL A 67 -4.24 -9.49 -2.06
C VAL A 67 -3.64 -9.57 -0.66
N LEU A 68 -2.83 -8.57 -0.31
CA LEU A 68 -2.12 -8.49 0.95
C LEU A 68 -2.63 -7.29 1.75
N VAL A 69 -2.77 -7.47 3.05
CA VAL A 69 -2.96 -6.37 4.00
C VAL A 69 -1.74 -6.28 4.89
N ILE A 70 -1.19 -5.08 5.05
CA ILE A 70 -0.13 -4.78 6.02
C ILE A 70 -0.72 -3.79 7.03
N GLU A 71 -0.93 -4.25 8.26
CA GLU A 71 -1.31 -3.39 9.38
C GLU A 71 -0.10 -2.58 9.83
N ASN A 72 -0.33 -1.35 10.29
CA ASN A 72 0.71 -0.43 10.75
C ASN A 72 1.80 -0.17 9.70
N PHE A 73 1.46 -0.24 8.41
CA PHE A 73 2.39 0.08 7.33
C PHE A 73 2.85 1.54 7.43
N LEU A 74 1.94 2.47 7.69
CA LEU A 74 2.26 3.82 8.15
C LEU A 74 1.85 4.00 9.61
N THR A 75 2.64 4.78 10.34
CA THR A 75 2.29 5.27 11.67
C THR A 75 1.28 6.41 11.55
N PRO A 76 0.54 6.72 12.63
CA PRO A 76 -0.36 7.88 12.64
C PRO A 76 0.34 9.20 12.29
N GLN A 77 1.60 9.37 12.71
CA GLN A 77 2.39 10.56 12.38
C GLN A 77 2.69 10.64 10.88
N GLU A 78 3.17 9.55 10.26
CA GLU A 78 3.42 9.52 8.82
C GLU A 78 2.14 9.75 8.01
N CYS A 79 0.99 9.23 8.46
CA CYS A 79 -0.29 9.54 7.84
C CYS A 79 -0.59 11.06 7.86
N GLN A 80 -0.38 11.71 9.00
CA GLN A 80 -0.58 13.17 9.13
C GLN A 80 0.37 13.97 8.25
N GLU A 81 1.63 13.56 8.15
CA GLU A 81 2.64 14.21 7.29
C GLU A 81 2.23 14.13 5.81
N ILE A 82 1.77 12.96 5.35
CA ILE A 82 1.26 12.80 3.98
C ILE A 82 -0.01 13.64 3.76
N GLU A 83 -0.96 13.64 4.70
CA GLU A 83 -2.17 14.47 4.59
C GLU A 83 -1.83 15.97 4.51
N ALA A 84 -0.82 16.42 5.25
CA ALA A 84 -0.38 17.81 5.24
C ALA A 84 0.08 18.27 3.84
N VAL A 85 0.61 17.37 3.00
CA VAL A 85 0.99 17.67 1.61
C VAL A 85 -0.23 18.10 0.78
N ALA A 86 -1.33 17.35 0.87
CA ALA A 86 -2.57 17.69 0.17
C ALA A 86 -3.20 18.97 0.74
N MET A 87 -3.19 19.14 2.06
CA MET A 87 -3.73 20.34 2.71
C MET A 87 -2.95 21.61 2.36
N ALA A 88 -1.63 21.52 2.22
CA ALA A 88 -0.80 22.66 1.80
C ALA A 88 -1.13 23.10 0.37
N ALA A 89 -1.30 22.14 -0.54
CA ALA A 89 -1.71 22.40 -1.92
C ALA A 89 -3.12 23.01 -2.02
N GLU A 90 -4.10 22.47 -1.29
CA GLU A 90 -5.48 22.97 -1.29
C GLU A 90 -5.57 24.43 -0.79
N ASN A 91 -4.73 24.80 0.18
CA ASN A 91 -4.69 26.16 0.72
C ASN A 91 -3.80 27.14 -0.08
N GLY A 92 -3.15 26.69 -1.15
CA GLY A 92 -2.22 27.51 -1.94
C GLY A 92 -0.97 27.93 -1.16
N HIS A 93 -0.60 27.17 -0.12
CA HIS A 93 0.56 27.44 0.74
C HIS A 93 1.82 26.70 0.28
N ASP A 94 1.81 26.11 -0.92
CA ASP A 94 2.89 25.27 -1.45
C ASP A 94 3.98 26.03 -2.24
N GLY A 95 3.83 27.35 -2.36
CA GLY A 95 4.77 28.22 -3.06
C GLY A 95 4.93 27.91 -4.56
N GLY A 96 3.98 27.19 -5.19
CA GLY A 96 4.04 26.81 -6.60
C GLY A 96 4.94 25.62 -6.93
N SER A 97 5.39 24.88 -5.91
CA SER A 97 6.24 23.68 -6.03
C SER A 97 5.63 22.44 -5.34
N GLY A 98 4.32 22.49 -5.06
CA GLY A 98 3.63 21.45 -4.31
C GLY A 98 2.82 20.48 -5.14
N ALA A 99 2.03 19.69 -4.42
CA ALA A 99 1.19 18.69 -5.02
C ALA A 99 0.13 19.33 -5.92
N VAL A 100 -0.11 18.74 -7.09
CA VAL A 100 -1.08 19.29 -8.05
C VAL A 100 -2.44 18.69 -7.75
N GLN A 101 -3.40 19.55 -7.37
CA GLN A 101 -4.80 19.16 -7.23
C GLN A 101 -5.41 18.89 -8.60
N VAL A 102 -5.98 17.71 -8.75
CA VAL A 102 -6.79 17.32 -9.91
C VAL A 102 -8.16 16.95 -9.39
N GLU A 103 -9.18 17.73 -9.76
CA GLU A 103 -10.55 17.26 -9.62
C GLU A 103 -10.72 16.05 -10.53
N SER A 104 -11.12 14.93 -9.95
CA SER A 104 -11.33 13.70 -10.70
C SER A 104 -12.64 13.81 -11.47
N ALA A 105 -12.66 14.58 -12.55
CA ALA A 105 -13.78 14.57 -13.47
C ALA A 105 -13.83 13.21 -14.16
N THR A 106 -15.04 12.66 -14.29
CA THR A 106 -15.39 11.46 -15.06
C THR A 106 -14.61 11.44 -16.38
N PHE A 107 -13.53 10.66 -16.47
CA PHE A 107 -12.80 10.53 -17.72
C PHE A 107 -13.68 9.79 -18.71
N ALA A 108 -14.15 10.50 -19.74
CA ALA A 108 -15.13 10.06 -20.75
C ALA A 108 -14.71 8.82 -21.59
N MET A 109 -13.61 8.16 -21.25
CA MET A 109 -13.14 6.92 -21.90
C MET A 109 -12.96 5.73 -20.94
N SER A 110 -13.19 5.90 -19.63
CA SER A 110 -13.36 4.77 -18.70
C SER A 110 -14.79 4.79 -18.19
N GLN A 111 -15.50 3.66 -18.17
CA GLN A 111 -16.86 3.58 -17.65
C GLN A 111 -16.97 3.80 -16.13
N SER A 112 -15.86 4.15 -15.46
CA SER A 112 -15.82 4.42 -14.03
C SER A 112 -16.09 5.90 -13.71
N THR A 113 -16.95 6.11 -12.72
CA THR A 113 -17.18 7.40 -12.06
C THR A 113 -16.38 7.44 -10.76
N ARG A 114 -15.61 8.51 -10.57
CA ARG A 114 -14.90 8.85 -9.32
C ARG A 114 -15.36 10.22 -8.88
N THR A 115 -15.84 10.36 -7.65
CA THR A 115 -16.37 11.64 -7.15
C THR A 115 -15.44 12.30 -6.13
N SER A 116 -14.17 11.88 -6.05
CA SER A 116 -13.19 12.36 -5.06
C SER A 116 -12.35 13.57 -5.51
N THR A 117 -11.66 14.17 -4.54
CA THR A 117 -10.57 15.12 -4.78
C THR A 117 -9.22 14.39 -4.73
N SER A 118 -8.32 14.67 -5.66
CA SER A 118 -6.99 14.04 -5.72
C SER A 118 -5.87 15.07 -5.79
N TRP A 119 -4.72 14.74 -5.24
CA TRP A 119 -3.47 15.50 -5.36
C TRP A 119 -2.34 14.55 -5.73
N PHE A 120 -1.54 14.90 -6.73
CA PHE A 120 -0.30 14.19 -7.04
C PHE A 120 0.85 14.87 -6.32
N ALA A 121 1.53 14.14 -5.45
CA ALA A 121 2.67 14.66 -4.69
C ALA A 121 3.98 14.37 -5.42
N HIS A 122 4.97 15.23 -5.19
CA HIS A 122 6.35 14.89 -5.52
C HIS A 122 6.86 13.75 -4.62
N PHE A 123 7.73 12.89 -5.16
CA PHE A 123 8.31 11.79 -4.37
C PHE A 123 9.01 12.28 -3.09
N TYR A 124 9.67 13.45 -3.15
CA TYR A 124 10.37 14.02 -2.00
C TYR A 124 9.43 14.55 -0.91
N GLN A 125 8.13 14.72 -1.19
CA GLN A 125 7.15 15.18 -0.20
C GLN A 125 6.63 14.04 0.67
N VAL A 126 6.80 12.80 0.24
CA VAL A 126 6.35 11.60 0.96
C VAL A 126 7.47 10.55 1.09
N PRO A 127 8.68 10.94 1.52
CA PRO A 127 9.86 10.09 1.43
C PRO A 127 9.73 8.83 2.29
N GLN A 128 8.98 8.86 3.40
CA GLN A 128 8.75 7.67 4.24
C GLN A 128 7.93 6.61 3.51
N LEU A 129 6.88 7.01 2.78
CA LEU A 129 6.07 6.10 1.96
C LEU A 129 6.95 5.43 0.89
N VAL A 130 7.72 6.24 0.17
CA VAL A 130 8.59 5.77 -0.92
C VAL A 130 9.69 4.85 -0.36
N ALA A 131 10.31 5.17 0.77
CA ALA A 131 11.31 4.34 1.41
C ALA A 131 10.75 3.00 1.88
N LYS A 132 9.56 2.97 2.47
CA LYS A 132 8.90 1.72 2.87
C LYS A 132 8.60 0.85 1.66
N ILE A 133 8.06 1.42 0.59
CA ILE A 133 7.79 0.66 -0.64
C ILE A 133 9.09 0.15 -1.25
N HIS A 134 10.15 0.97 -1.28
CA HIS A 134 11.44 0.59 -1.84
C HIS A 134 12.11 -0.54 -1.05
N TYR A 135 12.27 -0.35 0.26
CA TYR A 135 13.08 -1.24 1.08
C TYR A 135 12.29 -2.42 1.69
N LEU A 136 11.01 -2.23 2.06
CA LEU A 136 10.21 -3.34 2.61
C LEU A 136 9.66 -4.24 1.51
N LEU A 137 9.24 -3.66 0.39
CA LEU A 137 8.65 -4.44 -0.72
C LEU A 137 9.65 -4.74 -1.83
N GLY A 138 10.89 -4.20 -1.75
CA GLY A 138 11.94 -4.44 -2.72
C GLY A 138 11.65 -3.88 -4.12
N ILE A 139 10.79 -2.88 -4.21
CA ILE A 139 10.38 -2.28 -5.48
C ILE A 139 11.39 -1.20 -5.89
N PRO A 140 12.00 -1.24 -7.09
CA PRO A 140 12.91 -0.19 -7.52
C PRO A 140 12.18 1.14 -7.74
N LEU A 141 12.84 2.25 -7.39
CA LEU A 141 12.25 3.59 -7.46
C LEU A 141 11.76 3.92 -8.87
N GLU A 142 12.53 3.54 -9.89
CA GLU A 142 12.25 3.82 -11.29
C GLU A 142 10.95 3.16 -11.80
N HIS A 143 10.36 2.20 -11.09
CA HIS A 143 9.07 1.60 -11.46
C HIS A 143 7.86 2.28 -10.81
N MET A 144 8.08 3.24 -9.91
CA MET A 144 7.01 3.86 -9.13
C MET A 144 6.34 4.99 -9.93
N GLU A 145 5.03 4.90 -10.10
CA GLU A 145 4.19 6.04 -10.48
C GLU A 145 4.09 7.04 -9.32
N GLU A 146 3.67 8.26 -9.59
CA GLU A 146 3.69 9.34 -8.60
C GLU A 146 2.66 9.09 -7.48
N PRO A 147 3.01 9.43 -6.23
CA PRO A 147 2.09 9.27 -5.11
C PRO A 147 0.83 10.11 -5.31
N GLN A 148 -0.33 9.45 -5.28
CA GLN A 148 -1.62 10.11 -5.39
C GLN A 148 -2.34 10.08 -4.04
N ILE A 149 -2.54 11.26 -3.45
CA ILE A 149 -3.34 11.45 -2.23
C ILE A 149 -4.78 11.72 -2.64
N VAL A 150 -5.75 11.03 -2.04
CA VAL A 150 -7.16 11.09 -2.43
C VAL A 150 -8.05 11.27 -1.22
N ARG A 151 -9.06 12.15 -1.33
CA ARG A 151 -10.07 12.42 -0.32
C ARG A 151 -11.47 12.17 -0.86
N TYR A 152 -12.25 11.38 -0.12
CA TYR A 152 -13.66 11.09 -0.36
C TYR A 152 -14.50 11.61 0.81
N LYS A 153 -15.40 12.56 0.53
CA LYS A 153 -16.42 13.06 1.47
C LYS A 153 -17.61 12.10 1.54
N THR A 154 -18.51 12.32 2.50
CA THR A 154 -19.82 11.64 2.56
C THR A 154 -20.47 11.52 1.19
N GLY A 155 -20.92 10.31 0.86
CA GLY A 155 -21.60 10.00 -0.40
C GLY A 155 -20.67 9.85 -1.61
N GLN A 156 -19.37 10.16 -1.48
CA GLN A 156 -18.40 9.97 -2.57
C GLN A 156 -17.90 8.54 -2.61
N GLU A 157 -17.56 8.09 -3.81
CA GLU A 157 -17.09 6.73 -4.09
C GLU A 157 -16.10 6.72 -5.27
N PHE A 158 -15.52 5.55 -5.51
CA PHE A 158 -14.91 5.22 -6.79
C PHE A 158 -15.57 3.96 -7.31
N SER A 159 -16.44 4.09 -8.31
CA SER A 159 -17.15 2.95 -8.91
C SER A 159 -16.20 1.88 -9.48
N TRP A 160 -16.74 0.72 -9.83
CA TRP A 160 -15.98 -0.40 -10.38
C TRP A 160 -15.01 0.01 -11.49
N HIS A 161 -13.74 -0.33 -11.31
CA HIS A 161 -12.66 -0.03 -12.26
C HIS A 161 -11.54 -1.07 -12.17
N TYR A 162 -10.69 -1.02 -13.20
CA TYR A 162 -9.40 -1.67 -13.23
C TYR A 162 -8.31 -0.62 -13.08
N ASP A 163 -7.18 -1.03 -12.52
CA ASP A 163 -5.97 -0.20 -12.47
C ASP A 163 -5.11 -0.35 -13.73
N GLU A 164 -5.64 -0.94 -14.81
CA GLU A 164 -4.93 -1.09 -16.07
C GLU A 164 -4.59 0.26 -16.70
N VAL A 165 -3.39 0.35 -17.29
CA VAL A 165 -3.01 1.48 -18.13
C VAL A 165 -3.61 1.27 -19.52
N PRO A 166 -4.34 2.25 -20.10
CA PRO A 166 -4.88 2.13 -21.44
C PRO A 166 -3.79 1.87 -22.48
N ALA A 167 -4.11 1.11 -23.53
CA ALA A 167 -3.15 0.71 -24.57
C ALA A 167 -2.34 1.88 -25.18
N ALA A 168 -2.94 3.06 -25.30
CA ALA A 168 -2.29 4.26 -25.84
C ALA A 168 -1.21 4.86 -24.92
N GLN A 169 -1.18 4.49 -23.64
CA GLN A 169 -0.27 5.03 -22.62
C GLN A 169 0.81 4.04 -22.19
N LEU A 170 0.79 2.79 -22.71
CA LEU A 170 1.76 1.73 -22.36
C LEU A 170 3.22 2.08 -22.68
N ALA A 171 3.48 3.09 -23.52
CA ALA A 171 4.84 3.50 -23.86
C ALA A 171 5.64 4.03 -22.65
N ASN A 172 4.96 4.48 -21.59
CA ASN A 172 5.58 4.95 -20.36
C ASN A 172 5.34 3.93 -19.22
N GLY A 173 6.33 3.08 -18.94
CA GLY A 173 6.25 2.09 -17.85
C GLY A 173 5.52 0.78 -18.18
N GLY A 174 4.76 0.69 -19.27
CA GLY A 174 4.00 -0.53 -19.61
C GLY A 174 2.70 -0.64 -18.81
N GLN A 175 2.38 -1.85 -18.34
CA GLN A 175 1.22 -2.04 -17.47
C GLN A 175 1.57 -1.81 -16.00
N ARG A 176 0.56 -1.42 -15.21
CA ARG A 176 0.65 -1.41 -13.76
C ARG A 176 0.54 -2.85 -13.26
N VAL A 177 1.54 -3.29 -12.53
CA VAL A 177 1.69 -4.66 -12.06
C VAL A 177 1.38 -4.81 -10.57
N ALA A 178 1.44 -3.72 -9.80
CA ALA A 178 0.97 -3.68 -8.42
C ALA A 178 0.32 -2.34 -8.09
N THR A 179 -0.66 -2.38 -7.20
CA THR A 179 -1.28 -1.23 -6.57
C THR A 179 -1.01 -1.29 -5.08
N ILE A 180 -0.49 -0.19 -4.53
CA ILE A 180 -0.25 -0.02 -3.10
C ILE A 180 -1.18 1.10 -2.64
N LEU A 181 -2.23 0.74 -1.90
CA LEU A 181 -3.21 1.67 -1.36
C LEU A 181 -3.08 1.69 0.15
N VAL A 182 -2.81 2.86 0.74
CA VAL A 182 -2.68 3.03 2.20
C VAL A 182 -3.77 3.95 2.71
N TYR A 183 -4.50 3.54 3.73
CA TYR A 183 -5.52 4.36 4.37
C TYR A 183 -4.85 5.34 5.35
N LEU A 184 -5.11 6.63 5.17
CA LEU A 184 -4.53 7.70 5.99
C LEU A 184 -5.36 7.96 7.27
N ASN A 185 -6.62 7.52 7.28
CA ASN A 185 -7.49 7.56 8.44
C ASN A 185 -8.37 6.30 8.54
N THR A 186 -8.95 6.08 9.72
CA THR A 186 -9.97 5.03 9.95
C THR A 186 -11.35 5.56 9.55
N VAL A 187 -12.15 4.69 8.93
CA VAL A 187 -13.55 4.94 8.57
C VAL A 187 -14.36 3.84 9.22
N GLU A 188 -15.33 4.21 10.05
CA GLU A 188 -16.14 3.30 10.85
C GLU A 188 -17.21 2.57 10.01
N GLU A 189 -17.70 3.22 8.95
CA GLU A 189 -18.74 2.65 8.07
C GLU A 189 -18.57 3.10 6.62
N GLY A 190 -18.68 2.15 5.69
CA GLY A 190 -18.47 2.38 4.26
C GLY A 190 -17.00 2.66 3.92
N GLY A 191 -16.76 3.15 2.71
CA GLY A 191 -15.41 3.47 2.25
C GLY A 191 -14.46 2.27 2.07
N GLY A 192 -14.92 1.03 2.22
CA GLY A 192 -14.13 -0.17 1.97
C GLY A 192 -13.59 -0.25 0.54
N THR A 193 -12.46 -0.96 0.37
CA THR A 193 -11.99 -1.35 -0.96
C THR A 193 -12.51 -2.76 -1.25
N VAL A 194 -13.42 -2.89 -2.22
CA VAL A 194 -14.15 -4.14 -2.49
C VAL A 194 -13.71 -4.73 -3.81
N PHE A 195 -13.47 -6.03 -3.84
CA PHE A 195 -13.14 -6.80 -5.04
C PHE A 195 -14.31 -7.69 -5.44
N ARG A 196 -14.85 -7.51 -6.66
CA ARG A 196 -16.08 -8.21 -7.11
C ARG A 196 -15.89 -9.73 -7.18
N ASP A 197 -14.77 -10.14 -7.73
CA ASP A 197 -14.54 -11.54 -8.12
C ASP A 197 -13.69 -12.30 -7.11
N LEU A 198 -13.26 -11.63 -6.04
CA LEU A 198 -12.47 -12.24 -4.97
C LEU A 198 -13.36 -12.52 -3.76
N ARG A 199 -12.98 -13.54 -2.99
CA ARG A 199 -13.70 -13.95 -1.78
C ARG A 199 -12.82 -13.73 -0.57
N ALA A 200 -13.47 -13.35 0.51
CA ALA A 200 -12.84 -13.33 1.82
C ALA A 200 -12.37 -14.75 2.18
N PRO A 201 -11.19 -14.89 2.78
CA PRO A 201 -10.70 -16.20 3.17
C PRO A 201 -11.58 -16.74 4.31
N THR A 202 -12.02 -17.98 4.20
CA THR A 202 -12.87 -18.61 5.22
C THR A 202 -12.02 -19.09 6.39
N LYS A 203 -12.59 -19.14 7.61
CA LYS A 203 -11.90 -19.73 8.79
C LYS A 203 -11.36 -21.16 8.51
N SER A 204 -11.94 -21.90 7.57
CA SER A 204 -11.48 -23.25 7.20
C SER A 204 -10.24 -23.29 6.29
N GLU A 205 -9.95 -22.21 5.55
CA GLU A 205 -8.81 -22.16 4.62
C GLU A 205 -7.46 -21.89 5.33
N PHE A 206 -7.50 -21.34 6.55
CA PHE A 206 -6.32 -21.19 7.41
C PHE A 206 -6.15 -22.33 8.42
N ALA A 207 -7.14 -23.21 8.55
CA ALA A 207 -6.98 -24.45 9.27
C ALA A 207 -6.14 -25.40 8.40
N ALA A 208 -4.81 -25.34 8.55
CA ALA A 208 -3.98 -26.49 8.19
C ALA A 208 -4.60 -27.76 8.83
N PRO A 209 -4.47 -28.94 8.22
CA PRO A 209 -4.83 -30.19 8.90
C PRO A 209 -3.82 -30.41 10.04
N ALA A 210 -4.03 -29.73 11.16
CA ALA A 210 -3.31 -29.95 12.39
C ALA A 210 -3.84 -31.27 12.97
N ALA A 211 -3.20 -32.37 12.58
CA ALA A 211 -3.27 -33.59 13.37
C ALA A 211 -2.60 -33.31 14.72
N GLY A 212 -3.40 -32.98 15.73
CA GLY A 212 -3.03 -33.15 17.14
C GLY A 212 -2.49 -31.92 17.89
N CYS A 213 -3.23 -30.82 17.93
CA CYS A 213 -3.10 -29.86 19.03
C CYS A 213 -4.49 -29.52 19.57
N ASP A 214 -4.87 -30.19 20.65
CA ASP A 214 -6.01 -29.81 21.49
C ASP A 214 -5.64 -28.55 22.29
N ASP A 215 -6.64 -27.67 22.45
CA ASP A 215 -6.71 -26.53 23.38
C ASP A 215 -5.70 -25.38 23.20
N PHE A 216 -6.05 -24.39 22.37
CA PHE A 216 -5.94 -22.96 22.70
C PHE A 216 -6.85 -22.17 21.74
N GLU A 217 -8.06 -21.82 22.21
CA GLU A 217 -8.94 -20.84 21.54
C GLU A 217 -8.34 -19.44 21.72
N GLU A 218 -7.36 -19.08 20.88
CA GLU A 218 -7.00 -17.69 20.67
C GLU A 218 -7.79 -17.20 19.45
N GLU A 219 -8.74 -16.30 19.67
CA GLU A 219 -9.56 -15.69 18.61
C GLU A 219 -8.64 -14.96 17.60
N CYS A 220 -8.30 -15.61 16.49
CA CYS A 220 -7.77 -14.91 15.31
C CYS A 220 -8.87 -14.00 14.76
N THR A 221 -8.88 -12.75 15.21
CA THR A 221 -9.83 -11.70 14.83
C THR A 221 -9.55 -11.20 13.39
N PHE A 222 -9.93 -12.02 12.40
CA PHE A 222 -10.15 -11.57 11.01
C PHE A 222 -11.35 -10.61 10.89
N ASP A 223 -12.14 -10.50 11.96
CA ASP A 223 -13.44 -9.80 12.00
C ASP A 223 -13.37 -8.30 11.68
N ASN A 224 -12.20 -7.67 11.75
CA ASN A 224 -12.00 -6.23 11.46
C ASN A 224 -11.36 -5.95 10.08
N VAL A 225 -11.11 -6.98 9.28
CA VAL A 225 -10.60 -6.83 7.90
C VAL A 225 -11.70 -7.11 6.90
N ILE A 226 -12.57 -8.09 7.19
CA ILE A 226 -13.64 -8.55 6.32
C ILE A 226 -14.98 -8.17 6.96
N THR A 227 -15.53 -7.04 6.56
CA THR A 227 -16.96 -6.80 6.68
C THR A 227 -17.46 -6.46 5.29
N GLY A 228 -18.11 -7.41 4.63
CA GLY A 228 -18.91 -7.11 3.46
C GLY A 228 -20.14 -6.30 3.88
N PRO A 229 -20.79 -5.57 2.95
CA PRO A 229 -22.12 -5.06 3.22
C PRO A 229 -23.04 -6.25 3.50
N ARG A 230 -23.52 -6.37 4.74
CA ARG A 230 -24.70 -7.21 5.03
C ARG A 230 -25.82 -6.67 4.15
N ALA A 231 -26.18 -7.39 3.10
CA ALA A 231 -27.38 -7.09 2.34
C ALA A 231 -28.54 -7.08 3.33
N SER A 232 -29.09 -5.90 3.61
CA SER A 232 -30.29 -5.74 4.42
C SER A 232 -31.48 -6.24 3.60
N SER A 233 -31.63 -7.56 3.51
CA SER A 233 -32.84 -8.17 2.96
C SER A 233 -33.82 -8.45 4.09
N THR A 234 -34.72 -7.49 4.32
CA THR A 234 -36.04 -7.78 4.88
C THR A 234 -36.78 -8.65 3.86
N GLY A 235 -36.63 -9.98 3.92
CA GLY A 235 -37.34 -10.85 2.99
C GLY A 235 -36.99 -12.32 3.12
N SER A 236 -37.92 -13.07 3.72
CA SER A 236 -37.96 -14.54 3.75
C SER A 236 -37.84 -15.18 2.35
N SER A 237 -37.01 -16.24 2.28
CA SER A 237 -37.13 -17.45 1.44
C SER A 237 -36.05 -17.69 0.37
N THR A 238 -35.26 -18.75 0.64
CA THR A 238 -34.75 -19.78 -0.28
C THR A 238 -33.93 -19.34 -1.50
N ASN A 239 -32.59 -19.41 -1.40
CA ASN A 239 -31.71 -20.31 -2.18
C ASN A 239 -30.22 -19.94 -1.99
N ASN A 240 -29.38 -20.97 -1.90
CA ASN A 240 -27.98 -21.01 -1.48
C ASN A 240 -26.95 -20.33 -2.42
N ASP A 241 -27.19 -19.10 -2.90
CA ASP A 241 -26.23 -18.45 -3.84
C ASP A 241 -26.14 -16.91 -3.73
N GLN A 242 -26.57 -16.31 -2.61
CA GLN A 242 -26.63 -14.84 -2.45
C GLN A 242 -25.90 -14.28 -1.21
N ASP A 243 -25.37 -15.12 -0.32
CA ASP A 243 -24.61 -14.71 0.86
C ASP A 243 -23.11 -15.03 0.69
N GLN A 244 -22.47 -14.54 -0.37
CA GLN A 244 -21.01 -14.63 -0.47
C GLN A 244 -20.38 -13.27 -0.19
N ASP A 245 -19.68 -13.18 0.93
CA ASP A 245 -18.92 -11.99 1.32
C ASP A 245 -17.79 -11.76 0.30
N PHE A 246 -17.94 -10.72 -0.52
CA PHE A 246 -16.86 -10.21 -1.35
C PHE A 246 -15.65 -9.90 -0.48
N LEU A 247 -14.45 -10.07 -1.02
CA LEU A 247 -13.27 -9.58 -0.34
C LEU A 247 -13.36 -8.05 -0.25
N THR A 248 -13.46 -7.55 0.97
CA THR A 248 -13.43 -6.12 1.29
C THR A 248 -12.28 -5.86 2.24
N VAL A 249 -11.53 -4.80 2.01
CA VAL A 249 -10.55 -4.28 2.97
C VAL A 249 -11.10 -2.98 3.54
N GLN A 250 -11.35 -2.96 4.85
CA GLN A 250 -11.88 -1.79 5.53
C GLN A 250 -10.81 -0.72 5.80
N PRO A 251 -11.16 0.59 5.75
CA PRO A 251 -10.21 1.65 6.03
C PRO A 251 -9.83 1.69 7.50
N LYS A 252 -8.56 1.49 7.78
CA LYS A 252 -7.97 1.67 9.11
C LYS A 252 -6.68 2.46 8.96
N GLN A 253 -6.51 3.52 9.74
CA GLN A 253 -5.34 4.38 9.65
C GLN A 253 -4.04 3.56 9.66
N GLY A 254 -3.18 3.83 8.69
CA GLY A 254 -1.88 3.17 8.56
C GLY A 254 -1.91 1.79 7.89
N ARG A 255 -3.08 1.21 7.64
CA ARG A 255 -3.22 -0.08 6.94
C ARG A 255 -2.95 0.11 5.45
N ALA A 256 -2.13 -0.77 4.87
CA ALA A 256 -1.95 -0.90 3.42
C ALA A 256 -2.74 -2.10 2.88
N CYS A 257 -3.36 -1.91 1.71
CA CYS A 257 -3.92 -2.94 0.84
C CYS A 257 -3.06 -2.98 -0.43
N ILE A 258 -2.45 -4.14 -0.70
CA ILE A 258 -1.59 -4.36 -1.86
C ILE A 258 -2.20 -5.46 -2.71
N PHE A 259 -2.40 -5.20 -3.99
CA PHE A 259 -2.92 -6.18 -4.94
C PHE A 259 -2.27 -6.01 -6.32
N PHE A 260 -2.42 -7.02 -7.17
CA PHE A 260 -1.67 -7.13 -8.43
C PHE A 260 -2.64 -7.15 -9.61
N PRO A 261 -2.91 -6.00 -10.26
CA PRO A 261 -3.90 -5.89 -11.32
C PRO A 261 -3.46 -6.52 -12.66
N ALA A 262 -2.23 -7.03 -12.74
CA ALA A 262 -1.71 -7.74 -13.89
C ALA A 262 -1.06 -9.07 -13.48
N LEU A 263 -1.10 -10.03 -14.40
CA LEU A 263 -0.35 -11.28 -14.34
C LEU A 263 1.14 -11.01 -14.51
N ALA A 264 1.97 -12.02 -14.21
CA ALA A 264 3.42 -11.94 -14.34
C ALA A 264 3.92 -11.65 -15.78
N ASP A 265 3.08 -11.86 -16.80
CA ASP A 265 3.37 -11.52 -18.20
C ASP A 265 2.86 -10.12 -18.60
N GLY A 266 2.46 -9.30 -17.63
CA GLY A 266 1.98 -7.94 -17.81
C GLY A 266 0.53 -7.82 -18.27
N LYS A 267 -0.17 -8.94 -18.54
CA LYS A 267 -1.58 -8.88 -18.94
C LYS A 267 -2.49 -8.49 -17.77
N PRO A 268 -3.47 -7.61 -17.95
CA PRO A 268 -4.48 -7.34 -16.92
C PRO A 268 -5.16 -8.61 -16.40
N ASP A 269 -5.39 -8.66 -15.09
CA ASP A 269 -6.15 -9.71 -14.43
C ASP A 269 -7.56 -9.21 -14.09
N ASP A 270 -8.54 -9.57 -14.92
CA ASP A 270 -9.95 -9.16 -14.80
C ASP A 270 -10.58 -9.48 -13.44
N ARG A 271 -10.01 -10.44 -12.67
CA ARG A 271 -10.50 -10.79 -11.32
C ARG A 271 -10.21 -9.69 -10.29
N THR A 272 -9.35 -8.73 -10.62
CA THR A 272 -9.00 -7.60 -9.76
C THR A 272 -9.91 -6.39 -9.93
N LEU A 273 -11.06 -6.54 -10.59
CA LEU A 273 -12.09 -5.50 -10.63
C LEU A 273 -12.46 -5.08 -9.21
N HIS A 274 -12.26 -3.81 -8.91
CA HIS A 274 -12.45 -3.28 -7.57
C HIS A 274 -13.13 -1.92 -7.57
N LYS A 275 -13.63 -1.53 -6.40
CA LYS A 275 -14.24 -0.22 -6.17
C LYS A 275 -13.86 0.30 -4.78
N GLY A 276 -13.94 1.62 -4.61
CA GLY A 276 -14.04 2.23 -3.29
C GLY A 276 -15.51 2.44 -2.95
N GLU A 277 -16.00 1.84 -1.88
CA GLU A 277 -17.38 2.01 -1.44
C GLU A 277 -17.71 3.46 -1.09
N VAL A 278 -19.00 3.76 -1.14
CA VAL A 278 -19.56 5.02 -0.67
C VAL A 278 -19.12 5.26 0.77
N VAL A 279 -18.58 6.45 1.03
CA VAL A 279 -18.28 6.89 2.41
C VAL A 279 -19.60 7.25 3.10
N ALA A 280 -19.83 6.69 4.29
CA ALA A 280 -21.05 6.90 5.05
C ALA A 280 -21.22 8.37 5.51
N GLU A 281 -22.40 8.67 6.06
CA GLU A 281 -22.74 10.00 6.57
C GLU A 281 -21.78 10.46 7.68
N ASN A 282 -21.39 11.73 7.64
CA ASN A 282 -20.49 12.37 8.60
C ASN A 282 -19.08 11.75 8.70
N GLN A 283 -18.67 10.98 7.69
CA GLN A 283 -17.34 10.42 7.58
C GLN A 283 -16.60 10.98 6.36
N GLU A 284 -15.27 10.90 6.43
CA GLU A 284 -14.38 11.22 5.32
C GLU A 284 -13.33 10.10 5.22
N LYS A 285 -13.03 9.66 3.99
CA LYS A 285 -11.97 8.68 3.72
C LYS A 285 -10.80 9.39 3.03
N ARG A 286 -9.60 9.15 3.52
CA ARG A 286 -8.34 9.60 2.92
C ARG A 286 -7.44 8.41 2.67
N ILE A 287 -6.84 8.39 1.48
CA ILE A 287 -5.86 7.38 1.09
C ILE A 287 -4.67 8.05 0.42
N VAL A 288 -3.54 7.38 0.46
CA VAL A 288 -2.47 7.57 -0.52
C VAL A 288 -2.32 6.28 -1.31
N GLN A 289 -2.23 6.40 -2.63
CA GLN A 289 -2.03 5.27 -3.51
C GLN A 289 -0.84 5.49 -4.41
N MET A 290 -0.17 4.40 -4.75
CA MET A 290 0.94 4.39 -5.69
C MET A 290 0.86 3.15 -6.55
N TRP A 291 1.00 3.33 -7.85
CA TRP A 291 1.04 2.23 -8.79
C TRP A 291 2.47 1.89 -9.18
N ILE A 292 2.72 0.61 -9.42
CA ILE A 292 4.03 0.09 -9.82
C ILE A 292 3.93 -0.41 -11.25
N HIS A 293 4.84 0.05 -12.09
CA HIS A 293 4.91 -0.27 -13.51
C HIS A 293 5.82 -1.48 -13.77
N GLU A 294 5.50 -2.23 -14.83
CA GLU A 294 6.32 -3.34 -15.32
C GLU A 294 7.75 -2.89 -15.69
N ASN A 295 7.87 -1.71 -16.30
CA ASN A 295 9.11 -1.12 -16.79
C ASN A 295 9.39 0.21 -16.09
N PRO A 296 10.62 0.76 -16.22
CA PRO A 296 10.92 2.10 -15.75
C PRO A 296 9.90 3.13 -16.27
N TYR A 297 9.32 3.89 -15.33
CA TYR A 297 8.26 4.87 -15.54
C TYR A 297 8.82 6.29 -15.35
N ALA A 298 8.48 7.18 -16.27
CA ALA A 298 8.81 8.60 -16.20
C ALA A 298 7.61 9.39 -15.63
N PRO A 299 7.74 9.99 -14.44
CA PRO A 299 6.72 10.86 -13.86
C PRO A 299 6.36 12.05 -14.74
N VAL A 300 5.07 12.35 -14.81
CA VAL A 300 4.45 13.48 -15.51
C VAL A 300 3.78 14.48 -14.57
N LEU A 301 3.44 14.09 -13.33
CA LEU A 301 2.72 14.91 -12.35
C LEU A 301 3.31 14.84 -10.93
N PRO A 302 3.47 15.98 -10.24
CA PRO A 302 3.47 17.33 -10.79
C PRO A 302 4.56 17.53 -11.87
N PRO A 303 4.51 18.63 -12.64
CA PRO A 303 5.60 18.96 -13.56
C PRO A 303 6.96 18.98 -12.85
N GLY A 304 7.97 18.31 -13.42
CA GLY A 304 9.29 18.20 -12.82
C GLY A 304 9.41 17.15 -11.71
N ASN A 305 8.38 16.34 -11.48
CA ASN A 305 8.47 15.22 -10.55
C ASN A 305 9.50 14.18 -11.01
N SER A 306 10.19 13.57 -10.06
CA SER A 306 11.25 12.61 -10.34
C SER A 306 11.50 11.74 -9.13
N GLN A 307 11.56 10.42 -9.35
CA GLN A 307 11.97 9.48 -8.30
C GLN A 307 13.43 9.72 -7.91
N MET A 308 14.27 10.15 -8.85
CA MET A 308 15.69 10.42 -8.61
C MET A 308 15.91 11.66 -7.74
N ALA A 309 15.03 12.67 -7.85
CA ALA A 309 15.09 13.85 -6.97
C ALA A 309 14.84 13.49 -5.50
N ALA A 310 14.11 12.41 -5.23
CA ALA A 310 13.84 11.93 -3.86
C ALA A 310 14.87 10.90 -3.37
N ARG A 311 15.80 10.44 -4.21
CA ARG A 311 16.66 9.28 -3.91
C ARG A 311 17.49 9.44 -2.63
N GLU A 312 18.07 10.62 -2.42
CA GLU A 312 18.87 10.92 -1.22
C GLU A 312 18.00 10.86 0.04
N LEU A 313 16.88 11.59 0.05
CA LEU A 313 15.90 11.57 1.15
C LEU A 313 15.34 10.17 1.42
N VAL A 314 15.07 9.39 0.38
CA VAL A 314 14.63 7.99 0.51
C VAL A 314 15.73 7.14 1.16
N GLY A 315 17.00 7.38 0.82
CA GLY A 315 18.15 6.75 1.47
C GLY A 315 18.25 7.11 2.95
N GLU A 316 18.12 8.39 3.30
CA GLU A 316 18.10 8.88 4.67
C GLU A 316 16.95 8.24 5.47
N MET A 317 15.73 8.23 4.92
CA MET A 317 14.59 7.55 5.53
C MET A 317 14.83 6.04 5.69
N GLY A 318 15.50 5.41 4.73
CA GLY A 318 15.91 4.01 4.83
C GLY A 318 16.78 3.75 6.06
N HIS A 319 17.72 4.64 6.36
CA HIS A 319 18.56 4.55 7.57
C HIS A 319 17.77 4.86 8.85
N GLU A 320 16.94 5.90 8.84
CA GLU A 320 16.13 6.28 10.01
C GLU A 320 15.13 5.20 10.41
N LEU A 321 14.51 4.55 9.43
CA LEU A 321 13.59 3.42 9.62
C LEU A 321 14.34 2.10 9.88
N GLY A 322 15.66 2.08 9.73
CA GLY A 322 16.52 0.93 10.02
C GLY A 322 16.50 -0.17 8.96
N PHE A 323 16.13 0.14 7.72
CA PHE A 323 16.14 -0.81 6.61
C PHE A 323 17.55 -1.05 6.05
N VAL A 324 18.40 -0.02 6.07
CA VAL A 324 19.79 -0.02 5.60
C VAL A 324 20.77 0.46 6.67
#